data_AF-A0A2V5UZP9-F1
#
_entry.id   AF-A0A2V5UZP9-F1
#
_cell.length_a   1.000
_cell.length_b   1.000
_cell.length_c   1.000
_cell.angle_alpha   90.00
_cell.angle_beta   90.00
_cell.angle_gamma   90.00
#
_symmetry.space_group_name_H-M   'P 1'
#
loop_
_entity.id
_entity.type
_entity.pdbx_description
1 polymer ?
#
loop_
_entity_poly.entity_id
_entity_poly.type
_entity_poly.pdbx_seq_one_letter_code
_entity_poly.pdbx_strand_id
1 'polypeptide(L)'
;RPAAGGFRPLFPISDRELAQLVCAFRITFPQVGIVLSTRERASFRDSLVSLGVTMMSAGSHTEPGGYTRQGSQHLHRTVRGRIVGPEFQNGEDQLATRQFEISDERSPAEIATVLRQRGFEPVWKDWDQALSGA
;
A
#
# COMPACT_ATOMS: atom_id res chain seq x y z
N ARG A 1 -4.20 12.72 5.39
CA ARG A 1 -5.08 11.53 5.37
C ARG A 1 -4.86 10.79 6.69
N PRO A 2 -5.89 10.31 7.39
CA PRO A 2 -5.73 9.73 8.72
C PRO A 2 -4.97 8.40 8.63
N ALA A 3 -3.92 8.21 9.43
CA ALA A 3 -3.31 6.90 9.60
C ALA A 3 -4.18 6.05 10.55
N ALA A 4 -4.04 4.73 10.49
CA ALA A 4 -4.63 3.87 11.53
C ALA A 4 -4.09 4.32 12.90
N GLY A 5 -5.00 4.59 13.84
CA GLY A 5 -4.67 5.15 15.15
C GLY A 5 -4.72 6.68 15.26
N GLY A 6 -5.21 7.40 14.23
CA GLY A 6 -5.48 8.84 14.33
C GLY A 6 -4.23 9.73 14.29
N PHE A 7 -3.09 9.18 13.88
CA PHE A 7 -1.85 9.94 13.72
C PHE A 7 -2.04 11.10 12.73
N ARG A 8 -1.65 12.30 13.17
CA ARG A 8 -1.62 13.51 12.36
C ARG A 8 -0.16 13.92 12.13
N PRO A 9 0.31 13.93 10.87
CA PRO A 9 1.67 14.36 10.60
C PRO A 9 1.83 15.83 10.94
N LEU A 10 2.98 16.18 11.55
CA LEU A 10 3.32 17.57 11.87
C LEU A 10 3.43 18.44 10.60
N PHE A 11 3.91 17.83 9.51
CA PHE A 11 4.10 18.49 8.22
C PHE A 11 3.44 17.64 7.13
N PRO A 12 2.19 17.96 6.73
CA PRO A 12 1.55 17.26 5.62
C PRO A 12 2.24 17.64 4.30
N ILE A 13 2.49 16.64 3.45
CA ILE A 13 3.03 16.84 2.10
C ILE A 13 1.85 16.78 1.12
N SER A 14 1.71 17.81 0.29
CA SER A 14 0.72 17.86 -0.79
C SER A 14 1.13 17.01 -2.00
N ASP A 15 0.17 16.66 -2.85
CA ASP A 15 0.43 15.94 -4.12
C ASP A 15 1.50 16.65 -4.97
N ARG A 16 1.50 18.00 -4.98
CA ARG A 16 2.51 18.80 -5.70
C ARG A 16 3.91 18.63 -5.11
N GLU A 17 4.04 18.74 -3.79
CA GLU A 17 5.32 18.61 -3.11
C GLU A 17 5.86 17.18 -3.21
N LEU A 18 4.99 16.17 -3.15
CA LEU A 18 5.38 14.78 -3.33
C LEU A 18 5.86 14.52 -4.77
N ALA A 19 5.18 15.05 -5.78
CA ALA A 19 5.63 14.95 -7.18
C ALA A 19 6.99 15.64 -7.38
N GLN A 20 7.19 16.82 -6.78
CA GLN A 20 8.48 17.52 -6.78
C GLN A 20 9.58 16.70 -6.11
N LEU A 21 9.28 16.08 -4.96
CA LEU A 21 10.21 15.22 -4.24
C LEU A 21 10.64 14.01 -5.08
N VAL A 22 9.68 13.32 -5.71
CA VAL A 22 9.96 12.17 -6.59
C VAL A 22 10.86 12.59 -7.75
N CYS A 23 10.54 13.72 -8.40
CA CYS A 23 11.34 14.26 -9.51
C CYS A 23 12.76 14.63 -9.05
N ALA A 24 12.90 15.33 -7.93
CA ALA A 24 14.20 15.68 -7.36
C ALA A 24 15.03 14.43 -7.04
N PHE A 25 14.43 13.43 -6.39
CA PHE A 25 15.12 12.17 -6.09
C PHE A 25 15.55 11.43 -7.36
N ARG A 26 14.71 11.40 -8.40
CA ARG A 26 15.06 10.78 -9.69
C ARG A 26 16.26 11.46 -10.35
N ILE A 27 16.34 12.80 -10.28
CA ILE A 27 17.46 13.56 -10.87
C ILE A 27 18.73 13.41 -10.02
N THR A 28 18.64 13.56 -8.70
CA THR A 28 19.79 13.57 -7.80
C THR A 28 20.35 12.17 -7.56
N PHE A 29 19.48 11.16 -7.50
CA PHE A 29 19.85 9.77 -7.16
C PHE A 29 19.32 8.79 -8.20
N PRO A 30 19.86 8.79 -9.43
CA PRO A 30 19.32 8.00 -10.54
C PRO A 30 19.35 6.49 -10.29
N GLN A 31 20.25 6.02 -9.42
CA GLN A 31 20.37 4.59 -9.07
C GLN A 31 19.44 4.14 -7.94
N VAL A 32 18.78 5.07 -7.25
CA VAL A 32 17.89 4.72 -6.14
C VAL A 32 16.53 4.32 -6.69
N GLY A 33 16.07 3.14 -6.27
CA GLY A 33 14.70 2.69 -6.52
C GLY A 33 13.71 3.51 -5.70
N ILE A 34 12.63 3.96 -6.34
CA ILE A 34 11.53 4.69 -5.71
C ILE A 34 10.29 3.79 -5.71
N VAL A 35 9.81 3.47 -4.51
CA VAL A 35 8.67 2.55 -4.30
C VAL A 35 7.41 3.33 -3.99
N LEU A 36 6.35 3.11 -4.77
CA LEU A 36 5.06 3.75 -4.58
C LEU A 36 3.98 2.78 -4.09
N SER A 37 3.53 2.97 -2.85
CA SER A 37 2.47 2.16 -2.25
C SER A 37 1.06 2.51 -2.79
N THR A 38 0.06 1.74 -2.36
CA THR A 38 -1.38 1.91 -2.60
C THR A 38 -2.04 2.98 -1.70
N ARG A 39 -1.24 3.74 -0.93
CA ARG A 39 -1.70 4.89 -0.12
C ARG A 39 -2.09 6.12 -0.95
N GLU A 40 -1.67 6.14 -2.21
CA GLU A 40 -1.94 7.23 -3.13
C GLU A 40 -3.12 6.91 -4.05
N ARG A 41 -3.83 7.94 -4.51
CA ARG A 41 -4.99 7.78 -5.39
C ARG A 41 -4.56 7.27 -6.76
N ALA A 42 -5.39 6.43 -7.39
CA ALA A 42 -5.15 5.84 -8.70
C ALA A 42 -4.59 6.84 -9.75
N SER A 43 -5.28 7.96 -9.96
CA SER A 43 -4.89 8.98 -10.96
C SER A 43 -3.56 9.67 -10.66
N PHE A 44 -3.20 9.81 -9.39
CA PHE A 44 -1.93 10.39 -8.99
C PHE A 44 -0.79 9.39 -9.16
N ARG A 45 -1.00 8.13 -8.75
CA ARG A 45 -0.02 7.04 -8.96
C ARG A 45 0.34 6.88 -10.42
N ASP A 46 -0.69 6.87 -11.25
CA ASP A 46 -0.63 6.85 -12.70
C ASP A 46 0.31 7.90 -13.30
N SER A 47 0.32 9.11 -12.71
CA SER A 47 1.18 10.22 -13.13
C SER A 47 2.61 10.09 -12.59
N LEU A 48 2.78 9.57 -11.36
CA LEU A 48 4.08 9.40 -10.72
C LEU A 48 4.96 8.33 -11.39
N VAL A 49 4.36 7.35 -12.06
CA VAL A 49 5.09 6.35 -12.87
C VAL A 49 6.03 7.03 -13.86
N SER A 50 5.55 8.07 -14.56
CA SER A 50 6.35 8.78 -15.56
C SER A 50 7.43 9.70 -14.98
N LEU A 51 7.36 10.03 -13.68
CA LEU A 51 8.30 10.97 -13.05
C LEU A 51 9.54 10.31 -12.45
N GLY A 52 9.51 9.00 -12.18
CA GLY A 52 10.67 8.30 -11.64
C GLY A 52 10.38 7.20 -10.62
N VAL A 53 9.12 6.84 -10.40
CA VAL A 53 8.77 5.63 -9.64
C VAL A 53 9.29 4.40 -10.39
N THR A 54 9.95 3.48 -9.69
CA THR A 54 10.54 2.27 -10.28
C THR A 54 9.83 1.00 -9.85
N MET A 55 9.13 1.03 -8.71
CA MET A 55 8.33 -0.08 -8.22
C MET A 55 7.03 0.45 -7.63
N MET A 56 5.94 -0.28 -7.77
CA MET A 56 4.68 0.08 -7.14
C MET A 56 3.92 -1.15 -6.66
N SER A 57 3.22 -1.03 -5.53
CA SER A 57 2.36 -2.09 -5.00
C SER A 57 1.04 -2.15 -5.78
N ALA A 58 0.37 -3.30 -5.84
CA ALA A 58 -0.99 -3.40 -6.40
C ALA A 58 -1.78 -4.46 -5.63
N GLY A 59 -3.11 -4.34 -5.59
CA GLY A 59 -3.98 -5.26 -4.83
C GLY A 59 -3.53 -5.45 -3.37
N SER A 60 -3.24 -4.35 -2.67
CA SER A 60 -2.67 -4.44 -1.32
C SER A 60 -3.73 -4.73 -0.25
N HIS A 61 -3.42 -5.63 0.66
CA HIS A 61 -4.14 -5.83 1.92
C HIS A 61 -3.29 -5.34 3.08
N THR A 62 -3.89 -4.56 3.99
CA THR A 62 -3.15 -3.86 5.07
C THR A 62 -3.57 -4.32 6.46
N GLU A 63 -4.54 -5.22 6.51
CA GLU A 63 -4.92 -6.00 7.66
C GLU A 63 -4.02 -7.24 7.81
N PRO A 64 -3.63 -7.62 9.04
CA PRO A 64 -2.97 -8.88 9.32
C PRO A 64 -3.74 -10.07 8.71
N GLY A 65 -3.07 -10.87 7.87
CA GLY A 65 -3.67 -12.04 7.22
C GLY A 65 -4.65 -11.72 6.09
N GLY A 66 -4.68 -10.49 5.56
CA GLY A 66 -5.64 -10.09 4.51
C GLY A 66 -5.54 -10.88 3.20
N TYR A 67 -4.36 -11.39 2.84
CA TYR A 67 -4.17 -12.21 1.64
C TYR A 67 -4.62 -13.67 1.80
N THR A 68 -4.67 -14.18 3.03
CA THR A 68 -5.01 -15.58 3.32
C THR A 68 -6.40 -15.73 3.95
N ARG A 69 -7.10 -14.61 4.22
CA ARG A 69 -8.31 -14.54 5.08
C ARG A 69 -8.12 -15.20 6.46
N GLN A 70 -6.89 -15.47 6.89
CA GLN A 70 -6.60 -16.06 8.20
C GLN A 70 -6.78 -15.05 9.34
N GLY A 71 -6.85 -13.76 9.03
CA GLY A 71 -7.18 -12.70 10.00
C GLY A 71 -8.51 -12.89 10.72
N SER A 72 -9.37 -13.80 10.24
CA SER A 72 -10.65 -14.16 10.84
C SER A 72 -10.57 -15.26 11.92
N GLN A 73 -9.50 -16.05 11.98
CA GLN A 73 -9.49 -17.31 12.75
C GLN A 73 -9.12 -17.14 14.24
N HIS A 74 -8.45 -16.04 14.62
CA HIS A 74 -8.05 -15.76 16.01
C HIS A 74 -8.09 -14.26 16.34
N LEU A 75 -9.18 -13.58 15.95
CA LEU A 75 -9.34 -12.17 16.29
C LEU A 75 -9.48 -12.04 17.82
N HIS A 76 -8.53 -11.35 18.46
CA HIS A 76 -8.53 -11.09 19.90
C HIS A 76 -8.04 -9.69 20.19
N ARG A 77 -8.56 -9.09 21.26
CA ARG A 77 -8.13 -7.79 21.76
C ARG A 77 -7.34 -7.99 23.04
N THR A 78 -6.06 -7.61 23.03
CA THR A 78 -5.24 -7.65 24.25
C THR A 78 -5.43 -6.37 25.04
N VAL A 79 -6.02 -6.47 26.23
CA VAL A 79 -6.20 -5.33 27.15
C VAL A 79 -5.46 -5.64 28.43
N ARG A 80 -4.44 -4.83 28.77
CA ARG A 80 -3.61 -5.01 29.98
C ARG A 80 -3.03 -6.43 30.13
N GLY A 81 -2.58 -7.02 29.02
CA GLY A 81 -1.98 -8.36 29.00
C GLY A 81 -2.97 -9.53 29.08
N ARG A 82 -4.29 -9.28 29.11
CA ARG A 82 -5.31 -10.32 29.02
C ARG A 82 -5.89 -10.38 27.61
N ILE A 83 -6.06 -11.60 27.11
CA ILE A 83 -6.76 -11.88 25.84
C ILE A 83 -8.25 -11.74 26.10
N VAL A 84 -8.88 -10.76 25.46
CA VAL A 84 -10.33 -10.54 25.52
C VAL A 84 -10.89 -10.76 24.12
N GLY A 85 -12.06 -11.41 24.03
CA GLY A 85 -12.77 -11.53 22.75
C GLY A 85 -13.13 -10.13 22.20
N PRO A 86 -13.11 -9.93 20.88
CA PRO A 86 -13.53 -8.67 20.27
C PRO A 86 -15.00 -8.39 20.59
N GLU A 87 -15.29 -7.19 21.09
CA GLU A 87 -16.66 -6.70 21.24
C GLU A 87 -17.12 -6.17 19.87
N PHE A 88 -17.84 -6.99 19.11
CA PHE A 88 -18.37 -6.56 17.81
C PHE A 88 -19.57 -5.62 18.02
N GLN A 89 -19.38 -4.32 17.81
CA GLN A 89 -20.50 -3.40 17.64
C GLN A 89 -20.91 -3.38 16.17
N ASN A 90 -22.18 -3.68 15.88
CA ASN A 90 -22.82 -3.54 14.56
C ASN A 90 -22.12 -4.22 13.36
N GLY A 91 -21.36 -5.30 13.58
CA GLY A 91 -20.84 -6.15 12.50
C GLY A 91 -19.66 -5.58 11.68
N GLU A 92 -19.13 -4.40 12.03
CA GLU A 92 -18.08 -3.72 11.24
C GLU A 92 -16.64 -4.19 11.55
N ASP A 93 -16.41 -4.95 12.61
CA ASP A 93 -15.05 -5.34 13.07
C ASP A 93 -14.75 -6.85 12.96
N GLN A 94 -15.17 -7.52 11.88
CA GLN A 94 -14.90 -8.97 11.67
C GLN A 94 -13.46 -9.29 11.25
N LEU A 95 -12.62 -8.28 11.03
CA LEU A 95 -11.25 -8.39 10.54
C LEU A 95 -10.28 -7.61 11.42
N ALA A 96 -9.01 -8.02 11.40
CA ALA A 96 -7.95 -7.27 12.04
C ALA A 96 -7.88 -5.83 11.49
N THR A 97 -7.56 -4.87 12.36
CA THR A 97 -7.51 -3.46 11.98
C THR A 97 -6.46 -3.22 10.90
N ARG A 98 -6.83 -2.50 9.83
CA ARG A 98 -5.92 -2.09 8.75
C ARG A 98 -4.82 -1.18 9.30
N GLN A 99 -3.58 -1.36 8.85
CA GLN A 99 -2.45 -0.48 9.22
C GLN A 99 -2.57 0.92 8.58
N PHE A 100 -3.16 1.03 7.40
CA PHE A 100 -3.47 2.30 6.74
C PHE A 100 -4.60 2.11 5.72
N GLU A 101 -5.21 3.21 5.30
CA GLU A 101 -6.25 3.19 4.26
C GLU A 101 -5.63 2.98 2.87
N ILE A 102 -6.22 2.07 2.09
CA ILE A 102 -5.89 1.86 0.68
C ILE A 102 -6.63 2.92 -0.15
N SER A 103 -5.90 3.66 -0.99
CA SER A 103 -6.46 4.69 -1.90
C SER A 103 -6.44 4.28 -3.38
N ASP A 104 -5.84 3.13 -3.68
CA ASP A 104 -5.89 2.50 -5.00
C ASP A 104 -6.08 0.99 -4.83
N GLU A 105 -7.31 0.55 -5.09
CA GLU A 105 -7.77 -0.83 -4.95
C GLU A 105 -7.60 -1.66 -6.22
N ARG A 106 -7.08 -1.05 -7.32
CA ARG A 106 -6.88 -1.76 -8.58
C ARG A 106 -5.98 -2.98 -8.38
N SER A 107 -6.38 -4.07 -9.03
CA SER A 107 -5.65 -5.32 -9.04
C SER A 107 -4.31 -5.19 -9.77
N PRO A 108 -3.36 -6.11 -9.53
CA PRO A 108 -2.11 -6.15 -10.28
C PRO A 108 -2.31 -6.21 -11.81
N ALA A 109 -3.34 -6.91 -12.29
CA ALA A 109 -3.66 -7.03 -13.72
C ALA A 109 -4.14 -5.70 -14.33
N GLU A 110 -4.97 -4.95 -13.61
CA GLU A 110 -5.43 -3.63 -14.03
C GLU A 110 -4.27 -2.62 -14.08
N ILE A 111 -3.41 -2.62 -13.05
CA ILE A 111 -2.21 -1.77 -13.04
C ILE A 111 -1.29 -2.11 -14.20
N ALA A 112 -1.03 -3.41 -14.46
CA ALA A 112 -0.22 -3.84 -15.59
C ALA A 112 -0.80 -3.37 -16.94
N THR A 113 -2.13 -3.39 -17.08
CA THR A 113 -2.81 -2.88 -18.28
C THR A 113 -2.60 -1.37 -18.46
N VAL A 114 -2.78 -0.60 -17.39
CA VAL A 114 -2.56 0.86 -17.38
C VAL A 114 -1.10 1.20 -17.71
N LEU A 115 -0.13 0.47 -17.16
CA LEU A 115 1.29 0.66 -17.44
C LEU A 115 1.60 0.43 -18.93
N ARG A 116 1.10 -0.68 -19.51
CA ARG A 116 1.29 -0.99 -20.93
C ARG A 116 0.66 0.05 -21.85
N GLN A 117 -0.54 0.54 -21.52
CA GLN A 117 -1.20 1.61 -22.27
C GLN A 117 -0.40 2.92 -22.27
N ARG A 118 0.45 3.14 -21.27
CA ARG A 118 1.36 4.29 -21.18
C ARG A 118 2.76 4.01 -21.74
N GLY A 119 2.99 2.85 -22.35
CA GLY A 119 4.28 2.48 -22.94
C GLY A 119 5.32 1.96 -21.95
N PHE A 120 4.91 1.55 -20.74
CA PHE A 120 5.79 0.91 -19.76
C PHE A 120 5.63 -0.61 -19.80
N GLU A 121 6.74 -1.33 -19.56
CA GLU A 121 6.71 -2.78 -19.38
C GLU A 121 6.59 -3.13 -17.89
N PRO A 122 5.49 -3.76 -17.45
CA PRO A 122 5.35 -4.23 -16.08
C PRO A 122 6.22 -5.47 -15.85
N VAL A 123 7.05 -5.42 -14.83
CA VAL A 123 7.98 -6.49 -14.46
C VAL A 123 7.63 -7.01 -13.06
N TRP A 124 7.50 -8.33 -12.92
CA TRP A 124 7.21 -8.98 -11.65
C TRP A 124 8.49 -9.42 -10.96
N LYS A 125 8.43 -9.62 -9.64
CA LYS A 125 9.54 -10.21 -8.85
C LYS A 125 9.35 -11.71 -8.65
N ASP A 126 8.81 -12.39 -9.66
CA ASP A 126 8.56 -13.83 -9.65
C ASP A 126 9.85 -14.66 -9.55
N TRP A 127 11.00 -14.08 -9.91
CA TRP A 127 12.32 -14.67 -9.72
C TRP A 127 12.89 -14.51 -8.30
N ASP A 128 12.30 -13.70 -7.44
CA ASP A 128 12.81 -13.46 -6.08
C ASP A 128 12.40 -14.63 -5.19
N GLN A 129 13.35 -15.52 -4.90
CA GLN A 129 13.10 -16.73 -4.10
C GLN A 129 12.54 -16.43 -2.71
N ALA A 130 12.85 -15.25 -2.14
CA ALA A 130 12.29 -14.84 -0.86
C ALA A 130 10.76 -14.61 -0.92
N LEU A 131 10.20 -14.48 -2.12
CA LEU A 131 8.78 -14.21 -2.38
C LEU A 131 8.06 -15.38 -3.03
N SER A 132 8.78 -16.36 -3.59
CA SER A 132 8.19 -17.47 -4.37
C SER A 132 7.70 -18.66 -3.54
N GLY A 133 7.86 -18.64 -2.21
CA GLY A 133 7.28 -19.65 -1.30
C GLY A 133 7.72 -21.10 -1.53
N ALA A 134 8.86 -21.31 -2.22
CA ALA A 134 9.48 -22.61 -2.45
C ALA A 134 10.57 -22.90 -1.40
#